data_AF-A0A7J8LIT4-F1
#
_entry.id   AF-A0A7J8LIT4-F1
#
_cell.length_a   1.000
_cell.length_b   1.000
_cell.length_c   1.000
_cell.angle_alpha   90.00
_cell.angle_beta   90.00
_cell.angle_gamma   90.00
#
_symmetry.space_group_name_H-M   'P 1'
#
loop_
_entity.id
_entity.type
_entity.pdbx_description
1 polymer ?
#
loop_
_entity_poly.entity_id
_entity_poly.type
_entity_poly.pdbx_seq_one_letter_code
_entity_poly.pdbx_strand_id
1 'polypeptide(L)' 'MKVVKIILALGLIVIANSGIVMANIAHFDEVWAKRAQRAKQIAEKAYDPNPHHVANHLNHKTHQAHEAHK' A
#
# COMPACT_ATOMS: atom_id res chain seq x y z
N MET A 1 18.52 43.83 -4.39
CA MET A 1 17.27 43.80 -3.58
C MET A 1 16.14 42.94 -4.15
N LYS A 2 15.83 42.98 -5.46
CA LYS A 2 14.73 42.18 -6.05
C LYS A 2 14.89 40.67 -5.83
N VAL A 3 16.09 40.13 -6.07
CA VAL A 3 16.40 38.70 -5.86
C VAL A 3 16.25 38.30 -4.39
N VAL A 4 16.74 39.12 -3.45
CA VAL A 4 16.58 38.86 -2.00
C VAL A 4 15.11 38.82 -1.60
N LYS A 5 14.28 39.72 -2.13
CA LYS A 5 12.83 39.71 -1.89
C LYS A 5 12.14 38.46 -2.46
N ILE A 6 12.57 37.99 -3.63
CA ILE A 6 12.05 36.76 -4.25
C ILE A 6 12.42 35.53 -3.40
N ILE A 7 13.67 35.43 -2.93
CA ILE A 7 14.12 34.34 -2.07
C ILE A 7 13.32 34.33 -0.76
N LEU A 8 13.11 35.50 -0.15
CA LEU A 8 12.29 35.63 1.06
C LEU A 8 10.84 35.19 0.83
N ALA A 9 10.24 35.60 -0.30
CA ALA A 9 8.88 35.22 -0.65
C ALA A 9 8.74 33.70 -0.86
N LEU A 10 9.70 33.07 -1.55
CA LEU A 10 9.73 31.61 -1.75
C LEU A 10 9.89 30.86 -0.43
N GLY A 11 10.75 31.34 0.47
CA GLY A 11 10.92 30.76 1.80
C GLY A 11 9.64 30.79 2.63
N LEU A 12 8.90 31.90 2.60
CA LEU A 12 7.61 32.03 3.29
C LEU A 12 6.55 31.07 2.73
N ILE A 13 6.52 30.85 1.41
CA ILE A 13 5.61 29.88 0.78
C ILE A 13 5.91 28.45 1.26
N VAL A 14 7.20 28.06 1.34
CA VAL A 14 7.57 26.73 1.83
C VAL A 14 7.17 26.53 3.29
N ILE A 15 7.43 27.53 4.15
CA ILE A 15 7.07 27.46 5.57
C ILE A 15 5.54 27.34 5.74
N ALA A 16 4.77 28.16 5.02
CA ALA A 16 3.30 28.17 5.09
C ALA A 16 2.66 26.84 4.65
N ASN A 17 3.30 26.10 3.74
CA ASN A 17 2.75 24.84 3.21
C ASN A 17 3.31 23.58 3.89
N SER A 18 4.36 23.70 4.71
CA SER A 18 5.03 22.55 5.34
C SER A 18 4.10 21.72 6.23
N GLY A 19 3.23 22.35 7.02
CA GLY A 19 2.26 21.67 7.88
C GLY A 19 1.21 20.86 7.11
N ILE A 20 0.77 21.36 5.94
CA ILE A 20 -0.22 20.68 5.08
C ILE A 20 0.41 19.41 4.49
N VAL A 21 1.66 19.50 4.01
CA VAL A 21 2.41 18.36 3.47
C VAL A 21 2.66 17.31 4.55
N MET A 22 3.09 17.71 5.75
CA MET A 22 3.30 16.78 6.87
C MET A 22 2.02 16.06 7.30
N ALA A 23 0.90 16.78 7.43
CA ALA A 23 -0.38 16.18 7.80
C ALA A 23 -0.84 15.14 6.76
N ASN A 24 -0.66 15.45 5.48
CA ASN A 24 -0.97 14.52 4.41
C ASN A 24 -0.08 13.27 4.48
N ILE A 25 1.25 13.44 4.62
CA ILE A 25 2.19 12.31 4.73
C ILE A 25 1.86 11.42 5.92
N ALA A 26 1.60 11.99 7.10
CA ALA A 26 1.28 11.23 8.32
C ALA A 26 -0.03 10.43 8.15
N HIS A 27 -1.05 11.02 7.55
CA HIS A 27 -2.31 10.32 7.28
C HIS A 27 -2.12 9.17 6.28
N PHE A 28 -1.34 9.40 5.22
CA PHE A 28 -0.99 8.35 4.25
C PHE A 28 -0.22 7.20 4.91
N ASP A 29 0.75 7.52 5.78
CA ASP A 29 1.56 6.52 6.48
C ASP A 29 0.70 5.61 7.39
N GLU A 30 -0.23 6.19 8.15
CA GLU A 30 -1.15 5.43 9.01
C GLU A 30 -2.06 4.49 8.19
N VAL A 31 -2.60 4.96 7.05
CA VAL A 31 -3.45 4.14 6.18
C VAL A 31 -2.66 2.96 5.60
N TRP A 32 -1.43 3.19 5.15
CA TRP A 32 -0.58 2.13 4.62
C TRP A 32 -0.14 1.14 5.70
N ALA A 33 0.20 1.60 6.90
CA ALA A 33 0.52 0.75 8.03
C ALA A 33 -0.66 -0.17 8.40
N LYS A 34 -1.87 0.38 8.48
CA LYS A 34 -3.10 -0.42 8.73
C LYS A 34 -3.36 -1.43 7.63
N ARG A 35 -3.15 -1.05 6.36
CA ARG A 35 -3.29 -1.96 5.21
C ARG A 35 -2.28 -3.10 5.26
N ALA A 36 -1.02 -2.80 5.58
CA ALA A 36 0.05 -3.80 5.73
C ALA A 36 -0.27 -4.78 6.87
N GLN A 37 -0.70 -4.29 8.03
CA GLN A 37 -1.10 -5.13 9.16
C GLN A 37 -2.27 -6.05 8.79
N ARG A 38 -3.30 -5.52 8.12
CA ARG A 38 -4.45 -6.31 7.67
C ARG A 38 -4.05 -7.37 6.65
N ALA A 39 -3.20 -7.00 5.68
CA ALA A 39 -2.71 -7.94 4.67
C ALA A 39 -1.94 -9.10 5.32
N LYS A 40 -1.07 -8.81 6.29
CA LYS A 40 -0.36 -9.83 7.08
C LYS A 40 -1.34 -10.77 7.80
N GLN A 41 -2.32 -10.23 8.54
CA GLN A 41 -3.30 -11.03 9.26
C GLN A 41 -4.12 -11.94 8.33
N ILE A 42 -4.49 -11.45 7.14
CA ILE A 42 -5.23 -12.25 6.15
C ILE A 42 -4.33 -13.35 5.60
N ALA A 43 -3.07 -13.02 5.26
CA ALA A 43 -2.11 -14.00 4.76
C ALA A 43 -1.86 -15.11 5.79
N GLU A 44 -1.67 -14.77 7.06
CA GLU A 44 -1.49 -15.74 8.15
C GLU A 44 -2.71 -16.64 8.33
N LYS A 45 -3.93 -16.09 8.22
CA LYS A 45 -5.16 -16.87 8.31
C LYS A 45 -5.41 -17.77 7.10
N ALA A 46 -5.00 -17.32 5.92
CA ALA A 46 -5.14 -18.07 4.67
C ALA A 46 -4.00 -19.08 4.45
N TYR A 47 -2.92 -18.99 5.23
CA TYR A 47 -1.76 -19.84 5.08
C TYR A 47 -2.10 -21.27 5.49
N ASP A 48 -1.93 -22.19 4.54
CA ASP A 48 -1.97 -23.62 4.80
C ASP A 48 -0.53 -24.15 4.88
N PRO A 49 -0.10 -24.69 6.03
CA PRO A 49 1.25 -25.20 6.19
C PRO A 49 1.50 -26.52 5.43
N ASN A 50 0.47 -27.19 4.90
CA ASN A 50 0.60 -28.44 4.17
C ASN A 50 0.72 -28.20 2.66
N PRO A 51 1.94 -28.27 2.08
CA PRO A 51 2.15 -27.99 0.65
C PRO A 51 1.40 -28.96 -0.28
N HIS A 52 1.13 -30.19 0.16
CA HIS A 52 0.36 -31.15 -0.64
C HIS A 52 -1.10 -30.74 -0.77
N HIS A 53 -1.69 -30.18 0.29
CA HIS A 53 -3.06 -29.70 0.22
C HIS A 53 -3.19 -28.51 -0.74
N VAL A 54 -2.25 -27.56 -0.66
CA VAL A 54 -2.19 -26.40 -1.57
C VAL A 54 -2.06 -26.84 -3.03
N ALA A 55 -1.10 -27.73 -3.32
CA ALA A 55 -0.87 -28.22 -4.68
C ALA A 55 -2.09 -28.97 -5.24
N ASN A 56 -2.69 -29.86 -4.45
CA ASN A 56 -3.86 -30.62 -4.86
C ASN A 56 -5.08 -29.70 -5.08
N HIS A 57 -5.29 -28.71 -4.21
CA HIS A 57 -6.37 -27.75 -4.36
C HIS A 57 -6.21 -26.93 -5.65
N LEU A 58 -5.01 -26.42 -5.92
CA LEU A 58 -4.71 -25.65 -7.14
C LEU A 58 -4.94 -26.50 -8.41
N ASN A 59 -4.43 -27.74 -8.43
CA ASN A 59 -4.60 -28.65 -9.55
C ASN A 59 -6.08 -28.94 -9.82
N HIS A 60 -6.85 -29.20 -8.77
CA HIS A 60 -8.28 -29.45 -8.88
C HIS A 60 -9.03 -28.25 -9.47
N LYS A 61 -8.76 -27.02 -8.98
CA LYS A 61 -9.38 -25.80 -9.49
C LYS A 61 -9.02 -25.52 -10.95
N THR A 62 -7.76 -25.75 -11.31
CA THR A 62 -7.29 -25.58 -12.69
C THR A 62 -7.99 -26.56 -13.63
N HIS A 63 -8.14 -27.83 -13.22
CA HIS A 63 -8.86 -28.83 -13.99
C HIS A 63 -10.34 -28.45 -14.17
N GLN A 64 -11.02 -27.99 -13.11
CA GLN A 64 -12.40 -27.51 -13.20
C GLN A 64 -12.56 -26.34 -14.18
N ALA A 65 -11.65 -25.36 -14.13
CA ALA A 65 -11.67 -24.22 -15.04
C ALA A 65 -11.46 -24.65 -16.50
N HIS A 66 -10.52 -25.58 -16.74
CA HIS A 66 -10.27 -26.13 -18.07
C HIS A 66 -11.49 -26.84 -18.65
N GLU A 67 -12.16 -27.69 -17.87
CA GLU A 67 -13.36 -28.41 -18.34
C GLU A 67 -14.56 -27.47 -18.56
N ALA A 68 -14.69 -26.38 -17.78
CA ALA A 68 -15.74 -25.38 -17.99
C ALA A 68 -15.57 -24.55 -19.27
N HIS A 69 -14.38 -24.54 -19.87
CA HIS A 69 -14.05 -23.81 -21.08
C HIS A 69 -13.95 -24.70 -22.34
N LYS A 70 -14.25 -26.00 -22.21
CA LYS A 70 -14.47 -26.91 -23.34
C LYS A 70 -15.93 -26.89 -23.79
#